data_AF-A0A7V8EFS5-F1
#
_entry.id   AF-A0A7V8EFS5-F1
#
_cell.length_a   1.000
_cell.length_b   1.000
_cell.length_c   1.000
_cell.angle_alpha   90.00
_cell.angle_beta   90.00
_cell.angle_gamma   90.00
#
_symmetry.space_group_name_H-M   'P 1'
#
loop_
_entity.id
_entity.type
_entity.pdbx_description
1 polymer ?
#
loop_
_entity_poly.entity_id
_entity_poly.type
_entity_poly.pdbx_seq_one_letter_code
_entity_poly.pdbx_strand_id
1 'polypeptide(L)'
;MLLRTCFVVAACGIITGCVSGWIENPSPSTRNTVNDLRLEGFECKARYSDIECMQIEPLRNKQANKCDGKNGCTPQPDILIFNRYRIEQQENGIPTIEHSVVEKVEGKLVGGTKVTAD
;
A
#
# COMPACT_ATOMS: atom_id res chain seq x y z
N MET A 1 22.37 1.73 -49.50
CA MET A 1 21.22 1.85 -48.58
C MET A 1 21.22 0.72 -47.54
N LEU A 2 22.25 0.65 -46.69
CA LEU A 2 22.41 -0.44 -45.69
C LEU A 2 22.93 0.06 -44.33
N LEU A 3 23.22 1.37 -44.19
CA LEU A 3 23.71 1.95 -42.94
C LEU A 3 22.62 2.62 -42.07
N ARG A 4 21.38 2.75 -42.57
CA ARG A 4 20.30 3.43 -41.83
C ARG A 4 19.46 2.49 -40.96
N THR A 5 19.54 1.18 -41.18
CA THR A 5 18.69 0.19 -40.50
C THR A 5 19.24 -0.31 -39.16
N CYS A 6 20.51 -0.04 -38.84
CA CYS A 6 21.11 -0.48 -37.58
C CYS A 6 20.75 0.41 -36.37
N PHE A 7 20.28 1.64 -36.57
CA PHE A 7 19.99 2.56 -35.47
C PHE A 7 18.62 2.38 -34.81
N VAL A 8 17.70 1.61 -35.42
CA VAL A 8 16.32 1.48 -34.91
C VAL A 8 16.19 0.36 -33.86
N VAL A 9 17.11 -0.61 -33.84
CA VAL A 9 17.00 -1.78 -32.92
C VAL A 9 17.65 -1.51 -31.54
N ALA A 10 18.52 -0.50 -31.43
CA ALA A 10 19.20 -0.18 -30.16
C ALA A 10 18.38 0.69 -29.19
N ALA A 11 17.22 1.22 -29.62
CA ALA A 11 16.42 2.14 -28.80
C ALA A 11 15.34 1.44 -27.94
N CYS A 12 15.09 0.15 -28.11
CA CYS A 12 14.06 -0.58 -27.36
C CYS A 12 14.56 -1.24 -26.07
N GLY A 13 15.85 -1.08 -25.71
CA GLY A 13 16.47 -1.78 -24.58
C GLY A 13 16.41 -1.07 -23.22
N ILE A 14 15.86 0.15 -23.12
CA ILE A 14 15.96 1.00 -21.91
C ILE A 14 14.59 1.30 -21.29
N ILE A 15 13.61 0.42 -21.48
CA ILE A 15 12.30 0.53 -20.82
C ILE A 15 11.96 -0.68 -19.95
N THR A 16 12.98 -1.46 -19.54
CA THR A 16 12.83 -2.29 -18.34
C THR A 16 12.79 -1.33 -17.16
N GLY A 17 11.59 -0.91 -16.78
CA GLY A 17 11.36 0.00 -15.68
C GLY A 17 12.17 -0.45 -14.47
N CYS A 18 13.04 0.43 -13.96
CA CYS A 18 13.95 0.14 -12.87
C CYS A 18 13.17 -0.09 -11.57
N VAL A 19 12.55 -1.25 -11.39
CA VAL A 19 12.16 -1.70 -10.05
C VAL A 19 13.43 -1.65 -9.22
N SER A 20 13.36 -1.04 -8.04
CA SER A 20 14.55 -0.86 -7.23
C SER A 20 15.18 -2.23 -6.94
N GLY A 21 16.44 -2.45 -7.35
CA GLY A 21 17.05 -3.78 -7.35
C GLY A 21 17.10 -4.46 -5.97
N TRP A 22 16.99 -3.67 -4.88
CA TRP A 22 16.87 -4.21 -3.53
C TRP A 22 15.56 -4.98 -3.31
N ILE A 23 14.49 -4.71 -4.05
CA ILE A 23 13.20 -5.39 -3.90
C ILE A 23 13.30 -6.86 -4.35
N GLU A 24 14.11 -7.14 -5.38
CA GLU A 24 14.36 -8.50 -5.86
C GLU A 24 15.25 -9.29 -4.90
N ASN A 25 16.21 -8.61 -4.25
CA ASN A 25 17.08 -9.21 -3.25
C ASN A 25 17.24 -8.31 -2.02
N PRO A 26 16.23 -8.29 -1.13
CA PRO A 26 16.26 -7.44 0.05
C PRO A 26 17.29 -7.96 1.04
N SER A 27 17.83 -7.04 1.84
CA SER A 27 18.70 -7.35 2.95
C SER A 27 18.00 -8.32 3.92
N PRO A 28 18.76 -9.08 4.73
CA PRO A 28 18.17 -9.94 5.75
C PRO A 28 17.25 -9.18 6.70
N SER A 29 17.61 -7.94 7.09
CA SER A 29 16.79 -7.11 7.99
C SER A 29 15.44 -6.78 7.35
N THR A 30 15.44 -6.26 6.13
CA THR A 30 14.21 -5.89 5.40
C THR A 30 13.33 -7.11 5.17
N ARG A 31 13.94 -8.24 4.77
CA ARG A 31 13.23 -9.51 4.56
C ARG A 31 12.55 -10.00 5.84
N ASN A 32 13.24 -9.94 6.97
CA ASN A 32 12.71 -10.34 8.26
C ASN A 32 11.53 -9.44 8.66
N THR A 33 11.67 -8.12 8.56
CA THR A 33 10.55 -7.18 8.83
C THR A 33 9.31 -7.49 8.00
N VAL A 34 9.47 -7.75 6.70
CA VAL A 34 8.34 -8.09 5.83
C VAL A 34 7.71 -9.44 6.23
N ASN A 35 8.52 -10.42 6.64
CA ASN A 35 8.02 -11.72 7.09
C ASN A 35 7.29 -11.62 8.44
N ASP A 36 7.81 -10.82 9.37
CA ASP A 36 7.17 -10.59 10.66
C ASP A 36 5.79 -9.97 10.46
N LEU A 37 5.68 -8.93 9.61
CA LEU A 37 4.39 -8.33 9.26
C LEU A 37 3.42 -9.33 8.61
N ARG A 38 3.91 -10.24 7.75
CA ARG A 38 3.06 -11.29 7.20
C ARG A 38 2.51 -12.23 8.27
N LEU A 39 3.32 -12.56 9.28
CA LEU A 39 2.89 -13.38 10.42
C LEU A 39 1.89 -12.64 11.31
N GLU A 40 1.99 -11.32 11.40
CA GLU A 40 1.05 -10.44 12.13
C GLU A 40 -0.26 -10.16 11.39
N GLY A 41 -0.47 -10.78 10.22
CA GLY A 41 -1.72 -10.65 9.46
C GLY A 41 -1.73 -9.48 8.48
N PHE A 42 -0.57 -9.13 7.91
CA PHE A 42 -0.46 -8.17 6.82
C PHE A 42 -0.23 -8.87 5.47
N GLU A 43 -0.91 -8.36 4.43
CA GLU A 43 -0.64 -8.70 3.04
C GLU A 43 0.40 -7.71 2.47
N CYS A 44 1.61 -8.20 2.20
CA CYS A 44 2.72 -7.40 1.69
C CYS A 44 2.94 -7.60 0.18
N LYS A 45 2.89 -6.49 -0.58
CA LYS A 45 3.07 -6.43 -2.04
C LYS A 45 4.22 -5.49 -2.39
N ALA A 46 5.13 -5.98 -3.23
CA ALA A 46 6.19 -5.15 -3.80
C ALA A 46 5.60 -4.16 -4.81
N ARG A 47 6.03 -2.90 -4.72
CA ARG A 47 5.76 -1.85 -5.70
C ARG A 47 7.06 -1.49 -6.40
N TYR A 48 7.08 -0.35 -7.09
CA TYR A 48 8.25 0.06 -7.89
C TYR A 48 9.47 0.39 -7.02
N SER A 49 9.25 1.06 -5.88
CA SER A 49 10.30 1.58 -5.00
C SER A 49 10.13 1.19 -3.54
N ASP A 50 9.00 0.60 -3.16
CA ASP A 50 8.66 0.23 -1.78
C ASP A 50 8.00 -1.15 -1.72
N ILE A 51 7.87 -1.70 -0.52
CA ILE A 51 6.98 -2.82 -0.21
C ILE A 51 5.83 -2.27 0.64
N GLU A 52 4.61 -2.40 0.14
CA GLU A 52 3.40 -2.01 0.87
C GLU A 52 2.80 -3.23 1.58
N CYS A 53 2.71 -3.17 2.91
CA CYS A 53 2.07 -4.15 3.76
C CYS A 53 0.76 -3.59 4.30
N MET A 54 -0.37 -4.16 3.89
CA MET A 54 -1.71 -3.78 4.33
C MET A 54 -2.28 -4.83 5.27
N GLN A 55 -2.88 -4.42 6.38
CA GLN A 55 -3.56 -5.33 7.30
C GLN A 55 -4.67 -6.09 6.56
N ILE A 56 -4.78 -7.40 6.78
CA ILE A 56 -5.79 -8.24 6.12
C ILE A 56 -7.17 -7.95 6.73
N GLU A 57 -7.25 -7.99 8.06
CA GLU A 57 -8.49 -7.77 8.80
C GLU A 57 -8.60 -6.31 9.27
N PRO A 58 -9.62 -5.55 8.81
CA PRO A 58 -9.79 -4.18 9.25
C PRO A 58 -10.39 -4.09 10.65
N LEU A 59 -10.03 -3.03 11.36
CA LEU A 59 -10.82 -2.56 12.49
C LEU A 59 -12.12 -1.97 11.95
N ARG A 60 -13.25 -2.41 12.50
CA ARG A 60 -14.59 -1.92 12.13
C ARG A 60 -15.02 -0.81 13.08
N ASN A 61 -15.14 0.41 12.56
CA ASN A 61 -15.71 1.54 13.28
C ASN A 61 -17.19 1.72 12.90
N LYS A 62 -18.07 1.21 13.78
CA LYS A 62 -19.53 1.28 13.60
C LYS A 62 -20.01 2.72 13.69
N GLN A 63 -20.74 3.17 12.69
CA GLN A 63 -21.30 4.51 12.66
C GLN A 63 -22.67 4.55 13.36
N ALA A 64 -23.01 5.72 13.91
CA ALA A 64 -24.33 5.93 14.48
C ALA A 64 -25.42 5.81 13.40
N ASN A 65 -26.59 5.29 13.78
CA ASN A 65 -27.73 5.20 12.88
C ASN A 65 -28.19 6.60 12.47
N LYS A 66 -28.55 6.76 11.20
CA LYS A 66 -29.13 8.01 10.69
C LYS A 66 -30.65 7.95 10.87
N CYS A 67 -31.17 8.80 11.75
CA CYS A 67 -32.59 8.88 12.03
C CYS A 67 -33.22 10.08 11.33
N ASP A 68 -34.32 9.85 10.61
CA ASP A 68 -35.18 10.91 10.09
C ASP A 68 -36.66 10.58 10.32
N GLY A 69 -37.52 11.59 10.34
CA GLY A 69 -38.95 11.42 10.67
C GLY A 69 -39.76 10.64 9.62
N LYS A 70 -39.20 10.38 8.44
CA LYS A 70 -39.88 9.71 7.33
C LYS A 70 -39.50 8.23 7.22
N ASN A 71 -38.23 7.93 7.44
CA ASN A 71 -37.60 6.62 7.24
C ASN A 71 -37.22 5.94 8.56
N GLY A 72 -37.42 6.60 9.71
CA GLY A 72 -36.96 6.11 11.00
C GLY A 72 -35.43 6.10 11.10
N CYS A 73 -34.88 5.24 11.97
CA CYS A 73 -33.44 5.09 12.12
C CYS A 73 -32.89 4.02 11.17
N THR A 74 -32.03 4.45 10.25
CA THR A 74 -31.39 3.58 9.26
C THR A 74 -29.93 3.32 9.64
N PRO A 75 -29.47 2.06 9.58
CA PRO A 75 -28.06 1.74 9.83
C PRO A 75 -27.18 2.42 8.78
N GLN A 76 -26.04 2.95 9.25
CA GLN A 76 -25.01 3.52 8.38
C GLN A 76 -23.92 2.48 8.12
N PRO A 77 -23.23 2.54 6.96
CA PRO A 77 -22.13 1.64 6.68
C PRO A 77 -20.98 1.84 7.68
N ASP A 78 -20.33 0.74 8.07
CA ASP A 78 -19.14 0.78 8.91
C ASP A 78 -17.98 1.46 8.16
N ILE A 79 -17.14 2.19 8.90
CA ILE A 79 -15.83 2.63 8.42
C ILE A 79 -14.84 1.50 8.72
N LEU A 80 -14.22 0.95 7.68
CA LEU A 80 -13.19 -0.08 7.79
C LEU A 80 -11.81 0.59 7.81
N ILE A 81 -11.07 0.37 8.89
CA ILE A 81 -9.79 0.99 9.15
C ILE A 81 -8.70 -0.07 9.00
N PHE A 82 -7.75 0.15 8.09
CA PHE A 82 -6.64 -0.75 7.81
C PHE A 82 -5.33 -0.07 8.18
N ASN A 83 -4.46 -0.78 8.90
CA ASN A 83 -3.07 -0.36 9.03
C ASN A 83 -2.31 -0.63 7.73
N ARG A 84 -1.49 0.32 7.30
CA ARG A 84 -0.62 0.21 6.14
C ARG A 84 0.80 0.62 6.51
N TYR A 85 1.74 -0.27 6.25
CA TYR A 85 3.17 0.01 6.32
C TYR A 85 3.75 0.11 4.91
N ARG A 86 4.58 1.12 4.68
CA ARG A 86 5.47 1.18 3.52
C ARG A 86 6.89 0.97 3.98
N ILE A 87 7.56 0.04 3.33
CA ILE A 87 8.91 -0.36 3.68
C ILE A 87 9.80 -0.04 2.50
N GLU A 88 10.81 0.77 2.76
CA GLU A 88 11.90 1.06 1.84
C GLU A 88 13.20 0.52 2.43
N GLN A 89 14.20 0.25 1.60
CA GLN A 89 15.52 -0.16 2.07
C GLN A 89 16.53 0.96 1.83
N GLN A 90 17.23 1.37 2.88
CA GLN A 90 18.37 2.28 2.78
C GLN A 90 19.59 1.58 2.16
N GLU A 91 20.57 2.35 1.69
CA GLU A 91 21.81 1.81 1.10
C GLU A 91 22.58 0.87 2.05
N ASN A 92 22.50 1.12 3.36
CA ASN A 92 23.10 0.27 4.40
C ASN A 92 22.32 -1.04 4.66
N GLY A 93 21.23 -1.29 3.93
CA GLY A 93 20.39 -2.47 4.09
C GLY A 93 19.39 -2.40 5.24
N ILE A 94 19.29 -1.28 5.96
CA ILE A 94 18.32 -1.10 7.04
C ILE A 94 16.96 -0.70 6.44
N PRO A 95 15.85 -1.32 6.88
CA PRO A 95 14.52 -0.92 6.43
C PRO A 95 14.11 0.43 7.04
N THR A 96 13.57 1.32 6.21
CA THR A 96 12.79 2.48 6.62
C THR A 96 11.32 2.08 6.60
N ILE A 97 10.59 2.37 7.68
CA ILE A 97 9.18 2.00 7.82
C ILE A 97 8.33 3.25 8.00
N GLU A 98 7.38 3.47 7.10
CA GLU A 98 6.34 4.49 7.22
C GLU A 98 5.01 3.81 7.56
N HIS A 99 4.38 4.22 8.66
CA HIS A 99 3.05 3.74 9.05
C HIS A 99 1.98 4.77 8.68
N SER A 100 0.86 4.29 8.15
CA SER A 100 -0.31 5.10 7.85
C SER A 100 -1.59 4.29 8.01
N VAL A 101 -2.71 4.99 8.13
CA VAL A 101 -4.04 4.39 8.23
C VAL A 101 -4.82 4.61 6.93
N VAL A 102 -5.54 3.58 6.51
CA VAL A 102 -6.39 3.61 5.31
C VAL A 102 -7.82 3.33 5.71
N GLU A 103 -8.71 4.27 5.40
CA GLU A 103 -10.13 4.14 5.68
C GLU A 103 -10.90 3.75 4.41
N LYS A 104 -11.78 2.77 4.54
CA LYS A 104 -12.71 2.36 3.49
C LYS A 104 -14.14 2.38 4.00
N VAL A 105 -15.03 3.00 3.24
CA VAL A 105 -16.48 2.95 3.46
C VAL A 105 -17.10 2.30 2.25
N GLU A 106 -17.89 1.24 2.44
CA GLU A 106 -18.53 0.48 1.34
C GLU A 106 -17.54 0.05 0.24
N GLY A 107 -16.29 -0.28 0.62
CA GLY A 107 -15.24 -0.67 -0.32
C GLY A 107 -14.55 0.47 -1.07
N LYS A 108 -14.95 1.73 -0.85
CA LYS A 108 -14.30 2.91 -1.44
C LYS A 108 -13.34 3.55 -0.44
N LEU A 109 -12.16 3.95 -0.92
CA LEU A 109 -11.21 4.74 -0.12
C LEU A 109 -11.82 6.09 0.22
N VAL A 110 -11.83 6.42 1.51
CA VAL A 110 -12.14 7.77 1.96
C VAL A 110 -10.83 8.54 1.96
N GLY A 111 -10.78 9.66 1.23
CA GLY A 111 -9.57 10.47 1.07
C GLY A 111 -8.96 10.83 2.43
N GLY A 112 -7.63 10.73 2.50
CA GLY A 112 -6.85 10.70 3.74
C GLY A 112 -7.12 11.83 4.72
N THR A 113 -7.10 11.44 5.99
CA THR A 113 -7.04 12.25 7.20
C THR A 113 -8.24 13.17 7.47
N LYS A 114 -9.10 12.74 8.39
CA LYS A 114 -9.42 13.51 9.61
C LYS A 114 -9.93 12.57 10.70
N VAL A 115 -9.00 12.07 11.51
CA VAL A 115 -9.32 11.72 12.90
C VAL A 115 -9.39 13.06 13.64
N THR A 116 -10.55 13.70 13.65
CA THR A 116 -10.87 14.68 14.68
C THR A 116 -11.66 13.94 15.75
N ALA A 117 -10.93 13.52 16.78
CA ALA A 117 -11.52 13.29 18.08
C ALA A 117 -11.74 14.67 18.72
N ASP A 118 -13.01 15.06 18.85
CA ASP A 118 -13.50 15.95 19.91
C ASP A 118 -14.75 15.28 20.50
#